data_AF-A0A7W2FD75-F1
#
_entry.id   AF-A0A7W2FD75-F1
#
_cell.length_a   1.000
_cell.length_b   1.000
_cell.length_c   1.000
_cell.angle_alpha   90.00
_cell.angle_beta   90.00
_cell.angle_gamma   90.00
#
_symmetry.space_group_name_H-M   'P 1'
#
loop_
_entity.id
_entity.type
_entity.pdbx_description
1 polymer ?
#
loop_
_entity_poly.entity_id
_entity_poly.type
_entity_poly.pdbx_seq_one_letter_code
_entity_poly.pdbx_strand_id
1 'polypeptide(L)'
;MSEEISNQEITTYGKDTPVGRPDIDGRAAVFVPTGAFDLDNTTTIRKGAGVVGFGNPDGSLTVYFEANRFDDSSLHKWENKARKAYDRMVMNAPTVSKAKIDARMLEQIGTIDGMGIHLKHPERLRHWLELSNALDTAPADAVVLWRNK
;
A
#
# COMPACT_ATOMS: atom_id res chain seq x y z
N MET A 1 44.30 9.66 3.19
CA MET A 1 42.99 10.20 2.79
C MET A 1 42.07 9.00 2.71
N SER A 2 41.45 8.66 3.83
CA SER A 2 40.55 7.50 3.91
C SER A 2 39.16 8.05 3.66
N GLU A 3 38.55 7.62 2.56
CA GLU A 3 37.18 7.99 2.21
C GLU A 3 36.25 7.45 3.29
N GLU A 4 35.63 8.37 4.04
CA GLU A 4 34.50 8.06 4.90
C GLU A 4 33.36 7.56 4.01
N ILE A 5 33.05 6.27 4.14
CA ILE A 5 31.81 5.71 3.62
C ILE A 5 30.68 6.42 4.37
N SER A 6 30.06 7.37 3.69
CA SER A 6 28.84 8.04 4.14
C SER A 6 27.82 6.97 4.50
N ASN A 7 27.46 6.90 5.78
CA ASN A 7 26.30 6.16 6.25
C ASN A 7 25.07 6.75 5.56
N GLN A 8 24.75 6.24 4.37
CA GLN A 8 23.43 6.43 3.80
C GLN A 8 22.46 5.90 4.85
N GLU A 9 21.64 6.80 5.42
CA GLU A 9 20.55 6.41 6.29
C GLU A 9 19.70 5.39 5.52
N ILE A 10 19.88 4.10 5.82
CA ILE A 10 19.07 3.02 5.28
C ILE A 10 17.70 3.24 5.87
N THR A 11 16.89 4.06 5.20
CA THR A 11 15.55 4.36 5.67
C THR A 11 14.74 3.11 5.42
N THR A 12 14.58 2.33 6.47
CA THR A 12 13.89 1.06 6.42
C THR A 12 12.41 1.33 6.66
N TYR A 13 11.57 0.53 5.99
CA TYR A 13 10.14 0.49 6.27
C TYR A 13 9.87 0.22 7.75
N GLY A 14 8.70 0.63 8.25
CA GLY A 14 8.37 0.56 9.68
C GLY A 14 8.54 -0.86 10.25
N LYS A 15 8.84 -0.96 11.56
CA LYS A 15 9.08 -2.24 12.25
C LYS A 15 7.95 -3.27 12.09
N ASP A 16 6.72 -2.79 11.85
CA ASP A 16 5.53 -3.63 11.68
C ASP A 16 5.30 -4.08 10.23
N THR A 17 6.09 -3.60 9.26
CA THR A 17 5.97 -4.00 7.87
C THR A 17 6.52 -5.43 7.72
N PRO A 18 5.69 -6.40 7.25
CA PRO A 18 6.15 -7.75 7.01
C PRO A 18 7.27 -7.78 5.97
N VAL A 19 8.29 -8.63 6.18
CA VAL A 19 9.41 -8.81 5.25
C VAL A 19 9.19 -10.06 4.42
N GLY A 20 9.37 -9.93 3.11
CA GLY A 20 9.10 -10.99 2.15
C GLY A 20 7.63 -11.04 1.72
N ARG A 21 7.40 -11.63 0.54
CA ARG A 21 6.05 -11.74 -0.02
C ARG A 21 5.21 -12.64 0.88
N PRO A 22 4.00 -12.22 1.30
CA PRO A 22 3.10 -13.10 2.02
C PRO A 22 2.60 -14.23 1.12
N ASP A 23 2.37 -15.40 1.73
CA ASP A 23 1.58 -16.48 1.13
C ASP A 23 0.09 -16.18 1.24
N ILE A 24 -0.76 -17.09 0.77
CA ILE A 24 -2.22 -17.00 0.89
C ILE A 24 -2.60 -16.80 2.36
N ASP A 25 -3.47 -15.81 2.61
CA ASP A 25 -3.89 -15.33 3.94
C ASP A 25 -2.78 -14.70 4.81
N GLY A 26 -1.55 -14.65 4.31
CA GLY A 26 -0.41 -14.03 4.97
C GLY A 26 -0.56 -12.52 5.09
N ARG A 27 0.06 -11.96 6.12
CA ARG A 27 -0.04 -10.52 6.43
C ARG A 27 0.81 -9.67 5.50
N ALA A 28 0.25 -8.54 5.07
CA ALA A 28 0.94 -7.46 4.38
C ALA A 28 0.69 -6.11 5.05
N ALA A 29 1.50 -5.11 4.71
CA ALA A 29 1.30 -3.74 5.13
C ALA A 29 0.39 -2.99 4.15
N VAL A 30 -0.36 -2.03 4.66
CA VAL A 30 -1.18 -1.08 3.89
C VAL A 30 -0.51 0.28 3.96
N PHE A 31 -0.39 0.95 2.82
CA PHE A 31 0.36 2.19 2.69
C PHE A 31 -0.45 3.33 2.07
N VAL A 32 -0.02 4.55 2.34
CA VAL A 32 -0.38 5.75 1.57
C VAL A 32 0.88 6.49 1.13
N PRO A 33 0.86 7.24 0.01
CA PRO A 33 1.97 8.10 -0.37
C PRO A 33 2.27 9.19 0.67
N THR A 34 3.55 9.44 0.92
CA THR A 34 3.99 10.60 1.70
C THR A 34 4.07 11.85 0.83
N GLY A 35 4.30 13.02 1.45
CA GLY A 35 4.55 14.26 0.70
C GLY A 35 5.83 14.23 -0.15
N ALA A 36 6.71 13.24 0.02
CA ALA A 36 7.87 13.05 -0.85
C ALA A 36 7.50 12.36 -2.18
N PHE A 37 6.33 11.73 -2.26
CA PHE A 37 5.84 11.13 -3.50
C PHE A 37 5.34 12.21 -4.43
N ASP A 38 5.93 12.33 -5.62
CA ASP A 38 5.45 13.25 -6.64
C ASP A 38 4.15 12.71 -7.26
N LEU A 39 3.03 13.04 -6.61
CA LEU A 39 1.69 12.61 -6.98
C LEU A 39 1.18 13.22 -8.29
N ASP A 40 1.74 14.36 -8.71
CA ASP A 40 1.26 15.10 -9.87
C ASP A 40 1.96 14.65 -11.16
N ASN A 41 3.20 14.16 -11.07
CA ASN A 41 3.95 13.68 -12.24
C ASN A 41 4.10 12.15 -12.31
N THR A 42 3.66 11.41 -11.30
CA THR A 42 3.78 9.95 -11.30
C THR A 42 2.68 9.26 -12.11
N THR A 43 3.06 8.26 -12.90
CA THR A 43 2.11 7.33 -13.52
C THR A 43 1.92 6.04 -12.74
N THR A 44 2.67 5.85 -11.65
CA THR A 44 2.75 4.56 -10.92
C THR A 44 1.57 4.40 -9.97
N ILE A 45 1.53 5.15 -8.87
CA ILE A 45 0.43 5.10 -7.90
C ILE A 45 -0.49 6.28 -8.17
N ARG A 46 -1.70 6.00 -8.65
CA ARG A 46 -2.71 7.01 -8.93
C ARG A 46 -3.44 7.45 -7.65
N LYS A 47 -3.95 8.68 -7.66
CA LYS A 47 -4.80 9.23 -6.61
C LYS A 47 -5.96 8.27 -6.28
N GLY A 48 -6.21 8.04 -4.99
CA GLY A 48 -7.27 7.17 -4.49
C GLY A 48 -7.02 5.67 -4.64
N ALA A 49 -5.79 5.25 -4.97
CA ALA A 49 -5.43 3.84 -5.04
C ALA A 49 -5.38 3.18 -3.65
N GLY A 50 -5.73 1.88 -3.61
CA GLY A 50 -5.35 1.00 -2.52
C GLY A 50 -3.93 0.49 -2.75
N VAL A 51 -3.04 0.68 -1.78
CA VAL A 51 -1.63 0.29 -1.86
C VAL A 51 -1.30 -0.68 -0.73
N VAL A 52 -0.77 -1.84 -1.09
CA VAL A 52 -0.38 -2.89 -0.14
C VAL A 52 1.00 -3.41 -0.50
N GLY A 53 1.74 -3.93 0.47
CA GLY A 53 3.09 -4.40 0.16
C GLY A 53 3.81 -5.04 1.34
N PHE A 54 5.07 -5.34 1.08
CA PHE A 54 6.00 -5.93 2.03
C PHE A 54 7.40 -5.34 1.84
N GLY A 55 8.20 -5.46 2.90
CA GLY A 55 9.59 -5.05 2.92
C GLY A 55 10.50 -6.06 2.24
N ASN A 56 11.53 -5.55 1.55
CA ASN A 56 12.59 -6.33 0.94
C ASN A 56 13.86 -6.29 1.83
N PRO A 57 14.72 -7.31 1.80
CA PRO A 57 15.96 -7.34 2.58
C PRO A 57 16.92 -6.16 2.34
N ASP A 58 16.79 -5.48 1.19
CA ASP A 58 17.58 -4.30 0.83
C ASP A 58 16.99 -2.98 1.37
N GLY A 59 15.95 -3.03 2.21
CA GLY A 59 15.29 -1.87 2.81
C GLY A 59 14.22 -1.20 1.96
N SER A 60 14.06 -1.61 0.69
CA SER A 60 12.98 -1.10 -0.17
C SER A 60 11.64 -1.80 0.09
N LEU A 61 10.56 -1.25 -0.47
CA LEU A 61 9.23 -1.85 -0.47
C LEU A 61 8.92 -2.47 -1.82
N THR A 62 8.33 -3.66 -1.82
CA THR A 62 7.58 -4.18 -2.97
C THR A 62 6.10 -3.93 -2.72
N VAL A 63 5.48 -3.11 -3.58
CA VAL A 63 4.07 -2.76 -3.45
C VAL A 63 3.26 -3.21 -4.65
N TYR A 64 2.00 -3.55 -4.36
CA TYR A 64 0.94 -3.77 -5.31
C TYR A 64 -0.13 -2.70 -5.09
N PHE A 65 -0.75 -2.25 -6.16
CA PHE A 65 -1.74 -1.19 -6.09
C PHE A 65 -2.90 -1.40 -7.05
N GLU A 66 -4.04 -0.80 -6.75
CA GLU A 66 -5.21 -0.78 -7.62
C GLU A 66 -5.90 0.59 -7.50
N ALA A 67 -6.17 1.21 -8.64
CA ALA A 67 -6.74 2.56 -8.73
C ALA A 67 -8.09 2.58 -9.46
N ASN A 68 -8.63 1.40 -9.80
CA ASN A 68 -9.80 1.23 -10.63
C ASN A 68 -9.69 1.91 -12.01
N ARG A 69 -8.56 1.72 -12.71
CA ARG A 69 -8.28 2.39 -13.99
C ARG A 69 -9.35 2.14 -15.07
N PHE A 70 -10.06 1.02 -14.98
CA PHE A 70 -11.08 0.59 -15.96
C PHE A 70 -12.51 0.84 -15.50
N ASP A 71 -12.70 1.58 -14.40
CA ASP A 71 -14.01 1.94 -13.85
C ASP A 71 -14.93 0.74 -13.60
N ASP A 72 -14.37 -0.31 -13.00
CA ASP A 72 -15.11 -1.48 -12.55
C ASP A 72 -15.95 -1.11 -11.32
N SER A 73 -17.27 -1.28 -11.40
CA SER A 73 -18.20 -0.96 -10.31
C SER A 73 -17.88 -1.69 -9.00
N SER A 74 -17.29 -2.89 -9.08
CA SER A 74 -16.92 -3.66 -7.89
C SER A 74 -15.74 -3.04 -7.12
N LEU A 75 -14.98 -2.12 -7.74
CA LEU A 75 -13.78 -1.50 -7.18
C LEU A 75 -13.99 -0.03 -6.81
N HIS A 76 -15.23 0.42 -6.71
CA HIS A 76 -15.53 1.79 -6.33
C HIS A 76 -15.06 2.09 -4.89
N LYS A 77 -15.31 1.17 -3.95
CA LYS A 77 -14.84 1.26 -2.56
C LYS A 77 -13.34 1.03 -2.44
N TRP A 78 -12.67 1.82 -1.60
CA TRP A 78 -11.22 1.78 -1.45
C TRP A 78 -10.73 0.43 -0.92
N GLU A 79 -11.45 -0.17 0.04
CA GLU A 79 -11.13 -1.47 0.60
C GLU A 79 -11.13 -2.59 -0.47
N ASN A 80 -11.99 -2.49 -1.49
CA ASN A 80 -12.02 -3.46 -2.60
C ASN A 80 -10.80 -3.31 -3.51
N LYS A 81 -10.31 -2.08 -3.71
CA LYS A 81 -9.05 -1.84 -4.44
C LYS A 81 -7.87 -2.44 -3.67
N ALA A 82 -7.78 -2.16 -2.37
CA ALA A 82 -6.74 -2.72 -1.50
C ALA A 82 -6.79 -4.26 -1.48
N ARG A 83 -7.99 -4.85 -1.38
CA ARG A 83 -8.21 -6.30 -1.46
C ARG A 83 -7.71 -6.88 -2.78
N LYS A 84 -8.07 -6.29 -3.92
CA LYS A 84 -7.61 -6.75 -5.24
C LYS A 84 -6.09 -6.68 -5.41
N ALA A 85 -5.47 -5.61 -4.90
CA ALA A 85 -4.02 -5.49 -4.88
C ALA A 85 -3.37 -6.59 -4.01
N TYR A 86 -3.97 -6.89 -2.86
CA TYR A 86 -3.54 -7.95 -1.96
C TYR A 86 -3.66 -9.35 -2.57
N ASP A 87 -4.81 -9.66 -3.18
CA ASP A 87 -5.04 -10.95 -3.83
C ASP A 87 -4.00 -11.19 -4.94
N ARG A 88 -3.68 -10.17 -5.74
CA ARG A 88 -2.61 -10.24 -6.77
C ARG A 88 -1.24 -10.50 -6.15
N MET A 89 -0.96 -9.90 -5.00
CA MET A 89 0.32 -10.04 -4.31
C MET A 89 0.52 -11.45 -3.77
N VAL A 90 -0.45 -11.99 -3.03
CA VAL A 90 -0.34 -13.35 -2.43
C VAL A 90 -0.35 -14.44 -3.50
N MET A 91 -1.10 -14.24 -4.59
CA MET A 91 -1.13 -15.16 -5.73
C MET A 91 0.06 -14.99 -6.68
N ASN A 92 0.93 -13.99 -6.45
CA ASN A 92 2.02 -13.62 -7.35
C ASN A 92 1.55 -13.42 -8.80
N ALA A 93 0.37 -12.85 -8.98
CA ALA A 93 -0.24 -12.71 -10.29
C ALA A 93 0.58 -11.74 -11.15
N PRO A 94 0.78 -12.03 -12.45
CA PRO A 94 1.41 -11.09 -13.37
C PRO A 94 0.54 -9.82 -13.46
N THR A 95 1.15 -8.66 -13.16
CA THR A 95 0.46 -7.37 -13.15
C THR A 95 1.44 -6.23 -13.41
N VAL A 96 0.96 -5.19 -14.10
CA VAL A 96 1.68 -3.91 -14.23
C VAL A 96 1.48 -2.99 -13.03
N SER A 97 0.55 -3.33 -12.14
CA SER A 97 0.24 -2.56 -10.93
C SER A 97 1.06 -3.06 -9.73
N LYS A 98 2.37 -3.15 -9.95
CA LYS A 98 3.39 -3.58 -8.99
C LYS A 98 4.63 -2.71 -9.18
N ALA A 99 5.27 -2.30 -8.08
CA ALA A 99 6.49 -1.51 -8.14
C ALA A 99 7.41 -1.81 -6.95
N LYS A 100 8.71 -1.57 -7.15
CA LYS A 100 9.71 -1.47 -6.09
C LYS A 100 9.90 0.02 -5.76
N ILE A 101 9.74 0.40 -4.51
CA ILE A 101 9.68 1.81 -4.08
C ILE A 101 10.57 2.01 -2.84
N ASP A 102 11.19 3.19 -2.73
CA ASP A 102 11.90 3.62 -1.53
C ASP A 102 10.93 3.74 -0.35
N ALA A 103 11.29 3.19 0.82
CA ALA A 103 10.39 3.18 1.97
C ALA A 103 9.97 4.59 2.45
N ARG A 104 10.77 5.63 2.20
CA ARG A 104 10.43 7.04 2.55
C ARG A 104 9.24 7.59 1.80
N MET A 105 8.96 7.02 0.63
CA MET A 105 7.91 7.50 -0.28
C MET A 105 6.52 7.07 0.18
N LEU A 106 6.42 6.11 1.11
CA LEU A 106 5.17 5.53 1.59
C LEU A 106 5.11 5.49 3.12
N GLU A 107 3.98 5.84 3.69
CA GLU A 107 3.69 5.71 5.11
C GLU A 107 2.80 4.48 5.34
N GLN A 108 3.19 3.60 6.27
CA GLN A 108 2.36 2.47 6.67
C GLN A 108 1.21 2.96 7.54
N ILE A 109 -0.02 2.67 7.13
CA ILE A 109 -1.25 3.09 7.84
C ILE A 109 -2.02 1.92 8.44
N GLY A 110 -1.57 0.69 8.21
CA GLY A 110 -2.25 -0.51 8.69
C GLY A 110 -1.66 -1.80 8.14
N THR A 111 -2.45 -2.86 8.27
CA THR A 111 -2.15 -4.20 7.74
C THR A 111 -3.37 -4.81 7.06
N ILE A 112 -3.12 -5.73 6.15
CA ILE A 112 -4.13 -6.52 5.45
C ILE A 112 -3.73 -7.99 5.46
N ASP A 113 -4.71 -8.89 5.58
CA ASP A 113 -4.50 -10.34 5.56
C ASP A 113 -5.75 -11.06 5.00
N GLY A 114 -5.78 -12.38 5.14
CA GLY A 114 -6.90 -13.23 4.72
C GLY A 114 -8.22 -12.97 5.45
N MET A 115 -8.24 -12.19 6.53
CA MET A 115 -9.46 -11.87 7.30
C MET A 115 -9.97 -10.46 7.05
N GLY A 116 -9.08 -9.49 6.86
CA GLY A 116 -9.50 -8.09 6.73
C GLY A 116 -8.39 -7.08 6.53
N ILE A 117 -8.78 -5.81 6.60
CA ILE A 117 -7.89 -4.66 6.79
C ILE A 117 -8.02 -4.18 8.23
N HIS A 118 -6.87 -3.88 8.83
CA HIS A 118 -6.77 -3.23 10.13
C HIS A 118 -5.97 -1.93 9.96
N LEU A 119 -6.67 -0.80 9.99
CA LEU A 119 -6.07 0.54 9.91
C LEU A 119 -5.62 0.98 11.30
N LYS A 120 -4.32 1.24 11.44
CA LYS A 120 -3.74 1.89 12.63
C LYS A 120 -3.88 3.42 12.58
N HIS A 121 -3.86 3.97 11.37
CA HIS A 121 -3.89 5.41 11.10
C HIS A 121 -5.01 5.76 10.09
N PRO A 122 -6.29 5.55 10.43
CA PRO A 122 -7.42 5.84 9.52
C PRO A 122 -7.49 7.31 9.09
N GLU A 123 -7.01 8.24 9.91
CA GLU A 123 -6.89 9.67 9.59
C GLU A 123 -5.95 9.94 8.40
N ARG A 124 -4.85 9.20 8.29
CA ARG A 124 -3.92 9.29 7.16
C ARG A 124 -4.56 8.82 5.86
N LEU A 125 -5.34 7.73 5.94
CA LEU A 125 -6.12 7.26 4.79
C LEU A 125 -7.16 8.30 4.36
N ARG A 126 -7.91 8.86 5.31
CA ARG A 126 -8.92 9.88 5.00
C ARG A 126 -8.31 11.09 4.31
N HIS A 127 -7.18 11.58 4.83
CA HIS A 127 -6.44 12.68 4.20
C HIS A 127 -5.99 12.34 2.77
N TRP A 128 -5.44 11.14 2.56
CA TRP A 128 -5.08 10.66 1.23
C TRP A 128 -6.27 10.65 0.26
N LEU A 129 -7.43 10.15 0.71
CA LEU A 129 -8.64 10.08 -0.10
C LEU A 129 -9.24 11.47 -0.37
N GLU A 130 -9.13 12.39 0.56
CA GLU A 130 -9.54 13.79 0.39
C GLU A 130 -8.69 14.50 -0.67
N LEU A 131 -7.34 14.40 -0.59
CA LEU A 131 -6.42 14.89 -1.62
C LEU A 131 -6.66 14.24 -2.99
N SER A 132 -7.27 13.05 -2.99
CA SER A 132 -7.60 12.29 -4.19
C SER A 132 -9.01 12.55 -4.73
N ASN A 133 -9.81 13.41 -4.07
CA ASN A 133 -11.23 13.61 -4.37
C ASN A 133 -12.03 12.29 -4.42
N ALA A 134 -11.78 11.41 -3.45
CA ALA A 134 -12.33 10.06 -3.35
C ALA A 134 -12.77 9.70 -1.93
N LEU A 135 -13.13 10.70 -1.11
CA LEU A 135 -13.48 10.51 0.31
C LEU A 135 -14.75 9.66 0.51
N ASP A 136 -15.66 9.67 -0.47
CA ASP A 136 -16.85 8.83 -0.56
C ASP A 136 -16.54 7.32 -0.70
N THR A 137 -15.32 7.00 -1.14
CA THR A 137 -14.83 5.63 -1.26
C THR A 137 -14.21 5.08 0.02
N ALA A 138 -14.06 5.91 1.06
CA ALA A 138 -13.43 5.52 2.31
C ALA A 138 -14.19 4.37 3.01
N PRO A 139 -13.47 3.49 3.73
CA PRO A 139 -14.10 2.49 4.58
C PRO A 139 -14.85 3.18 5.73
N ALA A 140 -15.95 2.57 6.18
CA ALA A 140 -16.76 3.11 7.27
C ALA A 140 -16.04 3.04 8.62
N ASP A 141 -15.25 1.98 8.83
CA ASP A 141 -14.57 1.65 10.07
C ASP A 141 -13.07 1.43 9.86
N ALA A 142 -12.28 1.54 10.94
CA ALA A 142 -10.85 1.25 10.91
C ALA A 142 -10.56 -0.25 10.72
N VAL A 143 -11.52 -1.12 11.00
CA VAL A 143 -11.43 -2.57 10.77
C VAL A 143 -12.44 -2.95 9.71
N VAL A 144 -11.95 -3.47 8.58
CA VAL A 144 -12.77 -3.97 7.50
C VAL A 144 -12.62 -5.48 7.46
N LEU A 145 -13.68 -6.21 7.79
CA LEU A 145 -13.70 -7.66 7.68
C LEU A 145 -14.20 -8.09 6.30
N TRP A 146 -13.56 -9.11 5.74
CA TRP A 146 -14.07 -9.73 4.53
C TRP A 146 -15.37 -10.45 4.87
N ARG A 147 -16.40 -10.25 4.05
CA ARG A 147 -17.61 -11.05 4.18
C ARG A 147 -17.24 -12.48 3.83
N ASN A 148 -17.28 -13.37 4.81
CA ASN A 148 -17.23 -14.81 4.55
C ASN A 148 -18.36 -15.12 3.54
N LYS A 149 -17.99 -15.75 2.43
CA LYS A 149 -18.94 -16.29 1.46
C LYS A 149 -19.76 -17.41 2.10
#